data_AF-A0A971QK64-F1
#
_entry.id   AF-A0A971QK64-F1
#
_cell.length_a   1.000
_cell.length_b   1.000
_cell.length_c   1.000
_cell.angle_alpha   90.00
_cell.angle_beta   90.00
_cell.angle_gamma   90.00
#
_symmetry.space_group_name_H-M   'P 1'
#
loop_
_entity.id
_entity.type
_entity.pdbx_description
1 polymer ?
#
loop_
_entity_poly.entity_id
_entity_poly.type
_entity_poly.pdbx_seq_one_letter_code
_entity_poly.pdbx_strand_id
1 'polypeptide(L)'
;MRLDDQVVATGYVNTQTNIAVRIFEFGEVDIDRAFILQRFEESRRMKETLLRGCTNAYRLIHAEGDRFPGLVVDKYGDYLVIQSSTAGIDLLRNLIVEALVELFQPKGIRERAAPPPVARRALKRCSRCSTAKCLKR
;
A
#
# COMPACT_ATOMS: atom_id res chain seq x y z
N MET A 1 -7.19 -13.76 -5.10
CA MET A 1 -8.60 -14.18 -4.96
C MET A 1 -8.97 -14.94 -6.23
N ARG A 2 -9.59 -16.11 -6.10
CA ARG A 2 -9.97 -16.97 -7.24
C ARG A 2 -11.48 -17.15 -7.28
N LEU A 3 -12.07 -17.05 -8.46
CA LEU A 3 -13.48 -17.38 -8.76
C LEU A 3 -13.46 -18.37 -9.93
N ASP A 4 -14.06 -19.55 -9.78
CA ASP A 4 -14.10 -20.60 -10.81
C ASP A 4 -12.73 -20.86 -11.49
N ASP A 5 -11.70 -21.00 -10.65
CA ASP A 5 -10.29 -21.18 -11.04
C ASP A 5 -9.60 -20.04 -11.79
N GLN A 6 -10.25 -18.89 -11.94
CA GLN A 6 -9.65 -17.68 -12.46
C GLN A 6 -9.20 -16.74 -11.32
N VAL A 7 -7.98 -16.19 -11.40
CA VAL A 7 -7.54 -15.14 -10.47
C VAL A 7 -8.24 -13.83 -10.84
N VAL A 8 -9.09 -13.33 -9.95
CA VAL A 8 -9.86 -12.09 -10.16
C VAL A 8 -9.22 -10.86 -9.53
N ALA A 9 -8.37 -11.03 -8.52
CA ALA A 9 -7.71 -9.93 -7.82
C ALA A 9 -6.54 -10.40 -6.96
N THR A 10 -5.57 -9.51 -6.76
CA THR A 10 -4.43 -9.71 -5.87
C THR A 10 -4.43 -8.66 -4.76
N GLY A 11 -4.18 -9.10 -3.53
CA GLY A 11 -4.33 -8.30 -2.31
C GLY A 11 -3.85 -9.06 -1.08
N TYR A 12 -4.06 -8.48 0.11
CA TYR A 12 -3.76 -9.14 1.38
C TYR A 12 -5.02 -9.39 2.20
N VAL A 13 -4.91 -10.38 3.09
CA VAL A 13 -6.00 -10.84 3.96
C VAL A 13 -5.62 -10.63 5.41
N ASN A 14 -6.47 -9.93 6.16
CA ASN A 14 -6.39 -9.80 7.62
C ASN A 14 -7.72 -10.16 8.28
N THR A 15 -7.85 -11.40 8.73
CA THR A 15 -9.09 -11.90 9.38
C THR A 15 -9.36 -11.30 10.75
N GLN A 16 -8.44 -10.49 11.30
CA GLN A 16 -8.58 -9.85 12.61
C GLN A 16 -9.15 -8.43 12.53
N THR A 17 -9.67 -8.03 11.37
CA THR A 17 -10.25 -6.70 11.13
C THR A 17 -11.58 -6.80 10.40
N ASN A 18 -12.44 -5.78 10.52
CA ASN A 18 -13.73 -5.73 9.83
C ASN A 18 -13.59 -5.76 8.30
N ILE A 19 -12.47 -5.27 7.77
CA ILE A 19 -12.16 -5.33 6.33
C ILE A 19 -11.13 -6.44 6.12
N ALA A 20 -11.64 -7.67 5.96
CA ALA A 20 -10.82 -8.86 5.92
C ALA A 20 -9.91 -8.95 4.69
N VAL A 21 -10.30 -8.36 3.56
CA VAL A 21 -9.54 -8.41 2.30
C VAL A 21 -9.36 -7.01 1.76
N ARG A 22 -8.14 -6.66 1.37
CA ARG A 22 -7.81 -5.40 0.72
C ARG A 22 -7.05 -5.67 -0.57
N ILE A 23 -7.58 -5.17 -1.68
CA ILE A 23 -7.11 -5.47 -3.05
C ILE A 23 -6.15 -4.38 -3.51
N PHE A 24 -4.99 -4.77 -4.05
CA PHE A 24 -4.04 -3.87 -4.70
C PHE A 24 -4.33 -3.73 -6.21
N GLU A 25 -4.74 -4.81 -6.85
CA GLU A 25 -4.99 -4.86 -8.29
C GLU A 25 -6.00 -5.96 -8.63
N PHE A 26 -6.79 -5.74 -9.68
CA PHE A 26 -7.63 -6.78 -10.28
C PHE A 26 -6.81 -7.65 -11.23
N GLY A 27 -7.01 -8.96 -11.15
CA GLY A 27 -6.17 -9.95 -11.83
C GLY A 27 -4.97 -10.42 -11.00
N GLU A 28 -4.11 -11.18 -11.66
CA GLU A 28 -2.91 -11.77 -11.09
C GLU A 28 -1.71 -10.82 -11.25
N VAL A 29 -1.09 -10.45 -10.12
CA VAL A 29 0.10 -9.62 -10.12
C VAL A 29 0.96 -9.94 -8.90
N ASP A 30 2.28 -9.91 -9.07
CA ASP A 30 3.22 -10.00 -7.96
C ASP A 30 3.36 -8.64 -7.28
N ILE A 31 3.11 -8.58 -5.97
CA ILE A 31 3.27 -7.36 -5.16
C ILE A 31 4.73 -7.28 -4.71
N ASP A 32 5.60 -6.93 -5.64
CA ASP A 32 7.02 -6.78 -5.45
C ASP A 32 7.47 -5.32 -5.49
N ARG A 33 8.79 -5.10 -5.50
CA ARG A 33 9.39 -3.78 -5.60
C ARG A 33 9.02 -3.05 -6.89
N ALA A 34 8.99 -3.76 -8.02
CA ALA A 34 8.68 -3.18 -9.31
C ALA A 34 7.23 -2.70 -9.37
N PHE A 35 6.30 -3.49 -8.84
CA PHE A 35 4.90 -3.09 -8.68
C PHE A 35 4.77 -1.82 -7.82
N ILE A 36 5.42 -1.77 -6.65
CA ILE A 36 5.37 -0.60 -5.76
C ILE A 36 5.92 0.64 -6.47
N LEU A 37 7.08 0.53 -7.12
CA LEU A 37 7.73 1.63 -7.84
C LEU A 37 6.83 2.17 -8.95
N GLN A 38 6.27 1.28 -9.76
CA GLN A 38 5.35 1.63 -10.84
C GLN A 38 4.14 2.42 -10.30
N ARG A 39 3.52 1.95 -9.21
CA ARG A 39 2.36 2.64 -8.63
C ARG A 39 2.71 4.02 -8.06
N PHE A 40 3.89 4.16 -7.46
CA PHE A 40 4.35 5.46 -6.97
C PHE A 40 4.68 6.42 -8.12
N GLU A 41 5.23 5.92 -9.23
CA GLU A 41 5.44 6.72 -10.43
C GLU A 41 4.13 7.19 -11.07
N GLU A 42 3.15 6.30 -11.25
CA GLU A 42 1.83 6.64 -11.77
C GLU A 42 1.19 7.75 -10.94
N SER A 43 1.26 7.58 -9.62
CA SER A 43 0.79 8.59 -8.68
C SER A 43 1.56 9.91 -8.83
N ARG A 44 2.90 9.88 -8.83
CA ARG A 44 3.74 11.06 -9.01
C ARG A 44 3.37 11.83 -10.27
N ARG A 45 3.29 11.16 -11.41
CA ARG A 45 2.95 11.78 -12.71
C ARG A 45 1.57 12.43 -12.68
N MET A 46 0.59 11.78 -12.05
CA MET A 46 -0.75 12.34 -11.87
C MET A 46 -0.70 13.64 -11.07
N LYS A 47 0.02 13.65 -9.93
CA LYS A 47 0.11 14.84 -9.06
C LYS A 47 0.91 15.97 -9.72
N GLU A 48 2.01 15.66 -10.41
CA GLU A 48 2.78 16.64 -11.20
C GLU A 48 1.90 17.32 -12.27
N THR A 49 1.07 16.54 -12.97
CA THR A 49 0.14 17.03 -13.99
C THR A 49 -0.94 17.94 -13.40
N LEU A 50 -1.51 17.56 -12.25
CA LEU A 50 -2.58 18.30 -11.59
C LEU A 50 -2.08 19.59 -10.92
N LEU A 51 -0.93 19.53 -10.26
CA LEU A 51 -0.41 20.64 -9.46
C LEU A 51 0.39 21.64 -10.27
N ARG A 52 0.95 21.25 -11.42
CA ARG A 52 1.70 22.13 -12.35
C ARG A 52 2.75 23.03 -11.66
N GLY A 53 3.39 22.52 -10.62
CA GLY A 53 4.41 23.24 -9.86
C GLY A 53 3.89 24.32 -8.89
N CYS A 54 2.57 24.49 -8.72
CA CYS A 54 2.00 25.47 -7.79
C CYS A 54 2.38 25.21 -6.31
N THR A 55 2.73 23.97 -5.96
CA THR A 55 3.15 23.58 -4.62
C THR A 55 4.11 22.39 -4.67
N ASN A 56 4.98 22.30 -3.68
CA ASN A 56 5.84 21.13 -3.42
C ASN A 56 5.35 20.30 -2.22
N ALA A 57 4.19 20.66 -1.65
CA ALA A 57 3.54 19.99 -0.53
C ALA A 57 2.20 19.42 -0.97
N TYR A 58 2.06 18.09 -0.98
CA TYR A 58 0.86 17.39 -1.43
C TYR A 58 0.82 15.94 -0.96
N ARG A 59 -0.37 15.34 -1.01
CA ARG A 59 -0.54 13.91 -0.79
C ARG A 59 -0.11 13.12 -2.03
N LEU A 60 0.96 12.36 -1.90
CA LEU A 60 1.44 11.46 -2.94
C LEU A 60 0.57 10.21 -3.02
N ILE A 61 0.32 9.51 -1.91
CA ILE A 61 -0.50 8.28 -1.91
C ILE A 61 -1.69 8.47 -0.96
N HIS A 62 -2.89 8.20 -1.47
CA HIS A 62 -4.15 8.30 -0.75
C HIS A 62 -4.86 6.94 -0.63
N ALA A 63 -4.19 6.00 0.03
CA ALA A 63 -4.71 4.69 0.41
C ALA A 63 -5.43 3.97 -0.76
N GLU A 64 -6.68 3.56 -0.56
CA GLU A 64 -7.49 2.88 -1.57
C GLU A 64 -7.67 3.70 -2.85
N GLY A 65 -7.72 5.03 -2.75
CA GLY A 65 -7.88 5.92 -3.91
C GLY A 65 -6.72 5.86 -4.91
N ASP A 66 -5.52 5.55 -4.43
CA ASP A 66 -4.32 5.34 -5.26
C ASP A 66 -3.96 3.85 -5.39
N ARG A 67 -4.94 2.95 -5.16
CA ARG A 67 -4.78 1.49 -5.25
C ARG A 67 -3.64 0.94 -4.37
N PHE A 68 -3.44 1.57 -3.21
CA PHE A 68 -2.49 1.15 -2.17
C PHE A 68 -3.17 1.10 -0.79
N PRO A 69 -4.06 0.11 -0.55
CA PRO A 69 -4.93 0.11 0.62
C PRO A 69 -4.16 0.15 1.93
N GLY A 70 -4.45 1.17 2.75
CA GLY A 70 -3.83 1.35 4.04
C GLY A 70 -2.49 2.10 4.05
N LEU A 71 -2.04 2.63 2.91
CA LEU A 71 -0.83 3.47 2.83
C LEU A 71 -1.22 4.91 2.54
N VAL A 72 -0.73 5.84 3.36
CA VAL A 72 -0.73 7.27 3.06
C VAL A 72 0.70 7.76 3.01
N VAL A 73 1.02 8.54 1.98
CA VAL A 73 2.31 9.22 1.84
C VAL A 73 2.05 10.68 1.53
N ASP A 74 2.50 11.57 2.40
CA ASP A 74 2.45 13.01 2.21
C ASP A 74 3.86 13.53 1.92
N LYS A 75 4.01 14.34 0.88
CA LYS A 75 5.27 14.99 0.50
C LYS A 75 5.23 16.44 0.96
N TYR A 76 6.29 16.91 1.61
CA TYR A 76 6.48 18.29 2.05
C TYR A 76 7.87 18.77 1.67
N GLY A 77 8.01 19.39 0.49
CA GLY A 77 9.32 19.74 -0.03
C GLY A 77 10.20 18.50 -0.18
N ASP A 78 11.34 18.48 0.51
CA ASP A 78 12.32 17.38 0.47
C ASP A 78 12.05 16.27 1.50
N TYR A 79 10.95 16.35 2.26
CA TYR A 79 10.59 15.37 3.29
C TYR A 79 9.35 14.58 2.91
N LEU A 80 9.31 13.32 3.32
CA LEU A 80 8.14 12.46 3.18
C LEU A 80 7.62 12.04 4.55
N VAL A 81 6.30 12.01 4.70
CA VAL A 81 5.61 11.47 5.87
C VAL A 81 4.80 10.26 5.43
N ILE A 82 5.09 9.11 6.04
CA ILE A 82 4.40 7.85 5.75
C ILE A 82 3.48 7.51 6.90
N GLN A 83 2.27 7.05 6.60
CA GLN A 83 1.37 6.47 7.57
C GLN A 83 0.87 5.12 7.04
N SER A 84 1.16 4.07 7.80
CA SER A 84 0.61 2.73 7.58
C SER A 84 -0.58 2.49 8.51
N SER A 85 -1.72 2.13 7.94
CA SER A 85 -2.95 1.85 8.67
C SER A 85 -3.41 0.40 8.50
N THR A 86 -2.53 -0.52 8.08
CA THR A 86 -2.83 -1.94 8.06
C THR A 86 -1.57 -2.78 8.25
N ALA A 87 -1.74 -3.99 8.78
CA ALA A 87 -0.64 -4.94 8.92
C ALA A 87 -0.04 -5.37 7.57
N GLY A 88 -0.81 -5.31 6.48
CA GLY A 88 -0.33 -5.64 5.13
C GLY A 88 0.71 -4.65 4.63
N ILE A 89 0.46 -3.36 4.82
CA ILE A 89 1.40 -2.30 4.48
C ILE A 89 2.62 -2.32 5.41
N ASP A 90 2.43 -2.65 6.70
CA ASP A 90 3.55 -2.81 7.62
C ASP A 90 4.56 -3.90 7.18
N LEU A 91 4.10 -4.97 6.54
CA LEU A 91 4.99 -6.00 5.97
C LEU A 91 5.75 -5.54 4.73
N LEU A 92 5.20 -4.57 3.98
CA LEU A 92 5.81 -4.01 2.78
C LEU A 92 6.66 -2.76 3.10
N ARG A 93 6.80 -2.38 4.38
CA ARG A 93 7.42 -1.12 4.80
C ARG A 93 8.79 -0.89 4.15
N ASN A 94 9.67 -1.88 4.17
CA ASN A 94 11.02 -1.74 3.63
C ASN A 94 10.99 -1.47 2.11
N LEU A 95 10.19 -2.24 1.36
CA LEU A 95 10.05 -2.03 -0.09
C LEU A 95 9.43 -0.67 -0.42
N ILE A 96 8.47 -0.21 0.38
CA ILE A 96 7.86 1.13 0.25
C ILE A 96 8.91 2.21 0.47
N VAL A 97 9.69 2.12 1.55
CA VAL A 97 10.74 3.09 1.85
C VAL A 97 11.81 3.11 0.76
N GLU A 98 12.28 1.95 0.32
CA GLU A 98 13.26 1.84 -0.78
C GLU A 98 12.75 2.48 -2.07
N ALA A 99 11.50 2.22 -2.46
CA ALA A 99 10.90 2.82 -3.66
C ALA A 99 10.74 4.34 -3.53
N LEU A 100 10.38 4.85 -2.35
CA LEU A 100 10.29 6.29 -2.11
C LEU A 100 11.66 6.98 -2.15
N VAL A 101 12.70 6.34 -1.60
CA VAL A 101 14.07 6.85 -1.66
C VAL A 101 14.56 6.91 -3.09
N GLU A 102 14.31 5.87 -3.90
CA GLU A 102 14.69 5.86 -5.31
C GLU A 102 14.01 6.98 -6.10
N LEU A 103 12.70 7.16 -5.94
CA LEU A 103 11.93 8.11 -6.75
C LEU A 103 12.12 9.57 -6.37
N PHE A 104 12.33 9.86 -5.08
CA PHE A 104 12.28 11.24 -4.57
C PHE A 104 13.59 11.73 -3.97
N GLN A 105 14.53 10.84 -3.65
CA GLN A 105 15.80 11.16 -2.96
C GLN A 105 15.59 12.16 -1.79
N PRO A 106 14.65 11.87 -0.86
CA PRO A 106 14.26 12.82 0.17
C PRO A 106 15.39 13.03 1.20
N LYS A 107 15.42 14.21 1.82
CA LYS A 107 16.30 14.48 2.98
C LYS A 107 15.92 13.66 4.21
N GLY A 108 14.66 13.22 4.30
CA GLY A 108 14.21 12.37 5.39
C GLY A 108 12.81 11.83 5.17
N ILE A 109 12.55 10.67 5.78
CA ILE A 109 11.26 10.01 5.80
C ILE A 109 10.84 9.83 7.26
N ARG A 110 9.65 10.31 7.62
CA ARG A 110 9.08 10.16 8.96
C ARG A 110 7.85 9.27 8.93
N GLU A 111 7.81 8.25 9.77
CA GLU A 111 6.57 7.50 10.00
C GLU A 111 5.70 8.24 11.03
N ARG A 112 4.43 8.42 10.70
CA ARG A 112 3.38 8.89 11.60
C ARG A 112 2.58 7.70 12.10
N ALA A 113 2.38 7.62 13.41
CA ALA A 113 1.48 6.62 14.00
C ALA A 113 0.06 6.77 13.43
N ALA A 114 -0.56 5.65 13.08
CA ALA A 114 -1.97 5.65 12.72
C ALA A 114 -2.84 5.99 13.95
N PRO A 115 -4.01 6.62 13.75
CA PRO A 115 -4.99 6.79 14.83
C PRO A 115 -5.45 5.41 15.37
N PRO A 116 -5.75 5.27 16.67
CA PRO A 116 -6.32 4.02 17.22
C PRO A 116 -7.75 3.79 16.69
N PRO A 117 -8.28 2.55 16.56
CA PRO A 117 -7.71 1.23 16.81
C PRO A 117 -7.50 0.47 15.49
N VAL A 118 -6.46 0.82 14.72
CA VAL A 118 -6.05 -0.08 13.65
C VAL A 118 -5.29 -1.25 14.29
N ALA A 119 -5.89 -2.43 14.29
CA ALA A 119 -5.20 -3.65 14.73
C ALA A 119 -4.01 -3.96 13.80
N ARG A 120 -2.81 -3.55 14.22
CA ARG A 120 -1.52 -3.91 13.60
C ARG A 120 -1.05 -5.30 14.07
N ARG A 121 -1.92 -6.30 14.09
CA ARG A 121 -1.54 -7.67 14.47
C ARG A 121 -1.01 -8.45 13.26
N ALA A 122 -0.07 -9.35 13.55
CA ALA A 122 0.69 -10.10 12.56
C ALA A 122 -0.19 -10.88 11.57
N LEU A 123 0.10 -10.72 10.28
CA LEU A 123 -0.52 -11.50 9.22
C LEU A 123 0.14 -12.87 9.13
N LYS A 124 -0.66 -13.93 9.00
CA LYS A 124 -0.16 -15.23 8.54
C LYS A 124 0.03 -15.17 7.02
N ARG A 125 1.22 -15.47 6.51
CA ARG A 125 1.43 -15.66 5.06
C ARG A 125 0.56 -16.83 4.60
N CYS A 126 -0.30 -16.61 3.61
CA CYS A 126 -1.10 -17.66 2.98
C CYS A 126 -0.73 -17.72 1.50
N SER A 127 0.21 -18.59 1.13
CA SER A 127 0.67 -18.77 -0.25
C SER A 127 -0.23 -19.69 -1.09
N ARG A 128 -1.21 -20.36 -0.47
CA ARG A 128 -2.17 -21.25 -1.14
C ARG A 128 -3.50 -21.22 -0.40
N CYS A 129 -4.32 -20.21 -0.69
CA CYS A 129 -5.67 -20.17 -0.15
C CYS A 129 -6.66 -20.77 -1.16
N SER A 130 -6.66 -22.10 -1.27
CA SER A 130 -7.85 -22.82 -1.73
C SER A 130 -8.88 -22.76 -0.60
N THR A 131 -10.10 -22.38 -0.95
CA THR A 131 -11.27 -22.15 -0.10
C THR A 131 -11.44 -23.18 1.04
N ALA A 132 -11.98 -22.70 2.17
CA ALA A 132 -12.43 -23.42 3.38
C ALA A 132 -11.47 -23.65 4.57
N LYS A 133 -10.14 -23.63 4.43
CA LYS A 133 -9.25 -23.89 5.59
C LYS A 133 -8.84 -22.67 6.43
N CYS A 134 -8.98 -21.46 5.91
CA CYS A 134 -8.48 -20.25 6.57
C CYS A 134 -9.51 -19.53 7.46
N LEU A 135 -10.80 -19.90 7.38
CA LEU A 135 -11.89 -19.29 8.17
C LEU A 135 -12.17 -19.98 9.52
N LYS A 136 -11.46 -21.06 9.86
CA LYS A 136 -11.61 -21.73 11.15
C LYS A 136 -10.44 -21.41 12.08
N ARG A 137 -10.60 -20.35 12.87
CA ARG A 137 -10.39 -20.31 14.33
C ARG A 137 -10.57 -18.89 14.85
#